data_AF-A0A8E0QQ50-F1
#
_entry.id   AF-A0A8E0QQ50-F1
#
_cell.length_a   1.000
_cell.length_b   1.000
_cell.length_c   1.000
_cell.angle_alpha   90.00
_cell.angle_beta   90.00
_cell.angle_gamma   90.00
#
_symmetry.space_group_name_H-M   'P 1'
#
loop_
_entity.id
_entity.type
_entity.pdbx_description
1 polymer ?
#
loop_
_entity_poly.entity_id
_entity_poly.type
_entity_poly.pdbx_seq_one_letter_code
_entity_poly.pdbx_strand_id
1 'polypeptide(L)'
;MDIMLKQDKVPGHSDAIYDTVPKEDQLLKVEFLEVAPTPIVADRVFFVYLRRYLPESKKELALLDEGLVDATLSVSGSGFYPDGSYMEPRSFTIPLKTISINDAAHFVIRDSNGTQVDYLPSSGRSDVLLDFQIPTMFLKSGMWTFKVDARLGDKDNTCLFAMSLTQWLDGEI
;
A
#
# COMPACT_ATOMS: atom_id res chain seq x y z
N MET A 1 7.27 -12.38 28.41
CA MET A 1 8.39 -12.46 27.46
C MET A 1 7.82 -12.03 26.13
N ASP A 2 7.81 -10.74 25.85
CA ASP A 2 7.31 -10.22 24.57
C ASP A 2 8.31 -10.64 23.51
N ILE A 3 7.94 -11.64 22.73
CA ILE A 3 8.59 -11.88 21.44
C ILE A 3 8.08 -10.72 20.59
N MET A 4 8.79 -9.59 20.60
CA MET A 4 8.62 -8.59 19.54
C MET A 4 8.96 -9.33 18.24
N LEU A 5 7.92 -9.76 17.53
CA LEU A 5 8.03 -10.25 16.17
C LEU A 5 8.84 -9.20 15.42
N LYS A 6 10.04 -9.59 14.99
CA LYS A 6 10.90 -8.72 14.20
C LYS A 6 10.13 -8.42 12.91
N GLN A 7 9.56 -7.23 12.84
CA GLN A 7 8.81 -6.81 11.66
C GLN A 7 9.80 -6.63 10.51
N ASP A 8 9.59 -7.37 9.44
CA ASP A 8 10.47 -7.35 8.30
C ASP A 8 10.30 -6.03 7.54
N LYS A 9 11.42 -5.38 7.21
CA LYS A 9 11.40 -4.16 6.39
C LYS A 9 11.02 -4.51 4.95
N VAL A 10 10.14 -3.73 4.33
CA VAL A 10 9.88 -3.81 2.89
C VAL A 10 11.11 -3.27 2.15
N PRO A 11 11.69 -3.99 1.17
CA PRO A 11 12.84 -3.49 0.42
C PRO A 11 12.57 -2.13 -0.25
N GLY A 12 13.57 -1.25 -0.35
CA GLY A 12 13.47 0.06 -1.02
C GLY A 12 13.83 1.26 -0.12
N HIS A 13 13.55 2.49 -0.59
CA HIS A 13 13.84 3.73 0.15
C HIS A 13 12.58 4.30 0.80
N SER A 14 12.00 3.50 1.70
CA SER A 14 10.98 3.94 2.65
C SER A 14 11.24 3.25 3.99
N ASP A 15 10.55 3.70 5.04
CA ASP A 15 10.55 3.03 6.35
C ASP A 15 9.37 2.07 6.50
N ALA A 16 8.86 1.57 5.37
CA ALA A 16 7.75 0.63 5.38
C ALA A 16 8.17 -0.75 5.88
N ILE A 17 7.26 -1.41 6.59
CA ILE A 17 7.42 -2.75 7.13
C ILE A 17 6.27 -3.65 6.65
N TYR A 18 6.51 -4.95 6.58
CA TYR A 18 5.45 -5.94 6.48
C TYR A 18 4.70 -5.94 7.82
N ASP A 19 3.39 -5.66 7.76
CA ASP A 19 2.58 -5.43 8.96
C ASP A 19 1.85 -6.71 9.41
N THR A 20 0.53 -6.73 9.39
CA THR A 20 -0.28 -7.77 10.04
C THR A 20 -0.21 -9.13 9.32
N VAL A 21 0.17 -9.14 8.03
CA VAL A 21 0.37 -10.37 7.26
C VAL A 21 1.88 -10.56 7.02
N PRO A 22 2.49 -11.66 7.49
CA PRO A 22 3.89 -11.96 7.24
C PRO A 22 4.23 -12.01 5.75
N LYS A 23 5.46 -11.62 5.39
CA LYS A 23 5.94 -11.55 4.00
C LYS A 23 5.77 -12.88 3.25
N GLU A 24 5.97 -13.99 3.93
CA GLU A 24 5.86 -15.35 3.41
C GLU A 24 4.42 -15.69 3.00
N ASP A 25 3.44 -15.17 3.73
CA ASP A 25 2.00 -15.42 3.56
C ASP A 25 1.35 -14.50 2.51
N GLN A 26 2.05 -13.43 2.09
CA GLN A 26 1.61 -12.57 1.00
C GLN A 26 1.84 -13.23 -0.36
N LEU A 27 0.82 -13.16 -1.21
CA LEU A 27 0.82 -13.78 -2.54
C LEU A 27 1.87 -13.15 -3.46
N LEU A 28 1.94 -11.82 -3.47
CA LEU A 28 2.89 -11.06 -4.28
C LEU A 28 4.20 -10.87 -3.53
N LYS A 29 5.31 -11.01 -4.24
CA LYS A 29 6.63 -10.70 -3.70
C LYS A 29 7.03 -9.29 -4.13
N VAL A 30 7.28 -8.43 -3.14
CA VAL A 30 7.74 -7.06 -3.35
C VAL A 30 9.24 -7.09 -3.64
N GLU A 31 9.64 -6.50 -4.76
CA GLU A 31 11.06 -6.32 -5.09
C GLU A 31 11.60 -5.04 -4.47
N PHE A 32 10.84 -3.95 -4.55
CA PHE A 32 11.09 -2.71 -3.82
C PHE A 32 9.85 -1.81 -3.76
N LEU A 33 9.86 -0.92 -2.78
CA LEU A 33 8.91 0.17 -2.58
C LEU A 33 9.68 1.49 -2.44
N GLU A 34 9.36 2.45 -3.31
CA GLU A 34 9.86 3.81 -3.26
C GLU A 34 8.73 4.76 -2.85
N VAL A 35 9.04 5.72 -1.99
CA VAL A 35 8.18 6.87 -1.70
C VAL A 35 9.01 8.12 -1.98
N ALA A 36 8.48 9.08 -2.72
CA ALA A 36 9.22 10.28 -3.11
C ALA A 36 8.33 11.54 -3.08
N PRO A 37 8.69 12.60 -2.34
CA PRO A 37 9.84 12.67 -1.45
C PRO A 37 9.67 11.74 -0.23
N THR A 38 10.80 11.32 0.35
CA THR A 38 10.84 10.64 1.66
C THR A 38 11.63 11.53 2.63
N PRO A 39 11.05 11.91 3.78
CA PRO A 39 9.69 11.63 4.22
C PRO A 39 8.63 12.36 3.37
N ILE A 40 7.37 11.87 3.41
CA ILE A 40 6.23 12.55 2.79
C ILE A 40 6.07 13.93 3.44
N VAL A 41 5.86 14.96 2.62
CA VAL A 41 5.57 16.32 3.06
C VAL A 41 4.12 16.63 2.73
N ALA A 42 3.32 16.97 3.73
CA ALA A 42 1.92 17.35 3.54
C ALA A 42 1.82 18.59 2.62
N ASP A 43 0.70 18.72 1.91
CA ASP A 43 0.46 19.70 0.84
C ASP A 43 1.45 19.67 -0.35
N ARG A 44 2.33 18.68 -0.42
CA ARG A 44 3.12 18.40 -1.62
C ARG A 44 2.66 17.09 -2.23
N VAL A 45 2.66 17.04 -3.56
CA VAL A 45 2.48 15.78 -4.27
C VAL A 45 3.65 14.87 -3.92
N PHE A 46 3.34 13.65 -3.53
CA PHE A 46 4.29 12.55 -3.38
C PHE A 46 3.88 11.39 -4.28
N PHE A 47 4.86 10.56 -4.58
CA PHE A 47 4.72 9.37 -5.41
C PHE A 47 5.01 8.14 -4.58
N VAL A 48 4.18 7.12 -4.73
CA VAL A 48 4.47 5.77 -4.26
C VAL A 48 4.69 4.91 -5.49
N TYR A 49 5.78 4.15 -5.48
CA TYR A 49 6.13 3.25 -6.55
C TYR A 49 6.48 1.88 -5.98
N LEU A 50 5.59 0.91 -6.21
CA LEU A 50 5.73 -0.46 -5.75
C LEU A 50 6.00 -1.35 -6.95
N ARG A 51 7.17 -2.01 -6.96
CA ARG A 51 7.45 -3.07 -7.91
C ARG A 51 7.30 -4.43 -7.25
N ARG A 52 6.53 -5.31 -7.89
CA ARG A 52 6.23 -6.65 -7.41
C ARG A 52 6.36 -7.69 -8.50
N TYR A 53 6.38 -8.96 -8.11
CA TYR A 53 6.14 -10.08 -9.01
C TYR A 53 5.24 -11.15 -8.37
N LEU A 54 4.53 -11.90 -9.21
CA LEU A 54 3.84 -13.11 -8.77
C LEU A 54 4.74 -14.33 -9.02
N PRO A 55 5.10 -15.12 -7.99
CA PRO A 55 5.86 -16.36 -8.18
C PRO A 55 5.10 -17.38 -9.05
N GLU A 56 5.82 -18.10 -9.91
CA GLU A 56 5.23 -19.15 -10.78
C GLU A 56 4.42 -20.18 -9.98
N SER A 57 4.91 -20.57 -8.79
CA SER A 57 4.23 -21.54 -7.90
C SER A 57 2.86 -21.09 -7.38
N LYS A 58 2.51 -19.82 -7.59
CA LYS A 58 1.26 -19.20 -7.14
C LYS A 58 0.29 -18.89 -8.29
N LYS A 59 0.64 -19.22 -9.54
CA LYS A 59 -0.21 -19.00 -10.72
C LYS A 59 -1.37 -19.98 -10.84
N GLU A 60 -1.22 -21.18 -10.29
CA GLU A 60 -2.22 -22.25 -10.37
C GLU A 60 -3.38 -22.08 -9.38
N LEU A 61 -3.45 -20.94 -8.69
CA LEU A 61 -4.60 -20.62 -7.84
C LEU A 61 -5.85 -20.55 -8.71
N ALA A 62 -6.87 -21.32 -8.35
CA ALA A 62 -8.14 -21.32 -9.05
C ALA A 62 -8.74 -19.91 -9.03
N LEU A 63 -9.18 -19.44 -10.19
CA LEU A 63 -9.81 -18.13 -10.39
C LEU A 63 -8.92 -16.93 -10.03
N LEU A 64 -7.59 -17.05 -10.18
CA LEU A 64 -6.67 -15.96 -9.90
C LEU A 64 -6.97 -14.73 -10.76
N ASP A 65 -7.26 -14.90 -12.06
CA ASP A 65 -7.56 -13.80 -12.97
C ASP A 65 -8.84 -13.06 -12.54
N GLU A 66 -9.92 -13.78 -12.26
CA GLU A 66 -11.18 -13.19 -11.77
C GLU A 66 -10.97 -12.51 -10.42
N GLY A 67 -10.26 -13.16 -9.50
CA GLY A 67 -9.94 -12.59 -8.20
C GLY A 67 -9.11 -11.30 -8.28
N LEU A 68 -8.25 -11.15 -9.30
CA LEU A 68 -7.46 -9.93 -9.51
C LEU A 68 -8.31 -8.79 -10.08
N VAL A 69 -9.36 -9.11 -10.85
CA VAL A 69 -10.34 -8.13 -11.32
C VAL A 69 -11.18 -7.59 -10.16
N ASP A 70 -11.57 -8.47 -9.24
CA ASP A 70 -12.37 -8.13 -8.05
C ASP A 70 -11.51 -7.74 -6.83
N ALA A 71 -10.20 -7.60 -7.01
CA ALA A 71 -9.28 -7.26 -5.93
C ALA A 71 -9.58 -5.87 -5.34
N THR A 72 -9.28 -5.72 -4.06
CA THR A 72 -9.49 -4.48 -3.31
C THR A 72 -8.20 -3.98 -2.67
N LEU A 73 -8.12 -2.67 -2.47
CA LEU A 73 -7.08 -1.99 -1.71
C LEU A 73 -7.74 -1.23 -0.57
N SER A 74 -7.42 -1.62 0.65
CA SER A 74 -7.80 -0.90 1.86
C SER A 74 -6.62 -0.07 2.35
N VAL A 75 -6.88 1.19 2.68
CA VAL A 75 -5.90 2.08 3.30
C VAL A 75 -6.48 2.56 4.61
N SER A 76 -5.70 2.42 5.69
CA SER A 76 -6.06 2.95 7.00
C SER A 76 -4.98 3.87 7.55
N GLY A 77 -5.40 4.91 8.26
CA GLY A 77 -4.50 5.89 8.88
C GLY A 77 -4.84 6.11 10.35
N SER A 78 -3.83 6.05 11.22
CA SER A 78 -3.92 6.44 12.63
C SER A 78 -2.81 7.44 12.99
N GLY A 79 -3.03 8.21 14.05
CA GLY A 79 -2.13 9.30 14.46
C GLY A 79 -1.81 9.26 15.95
N PHE A 80 -0.55 9.43 16.31
CA PHE A 80 -0.09 9.65 17.68
C PHE A 80 0.47 11.07 17.80
N TYR A 81 -0.14 11.87 18.67
CA TYR A 81 0.11 13.30 18.73
C TYR A 81 1.07 13.69 19.87
N PRO A 82 1.70 14.88 19.83
CA PRO A 82 2.69 15.31 20.84
C PRO A 82 2.13 15.44 22.25
N ASP A 83 0.84 15.70 22.37
CA ASP A 83 0.11 15.74 23.65
C ASP A 83 -0.17 14.34 24.23
N GLY A 84 0.27 13.28 23.55
CA GLY A 84 0.05 11.88 23.91
C GLY A 84 -1.32 11.34 23.51
N SER A 85 -2.17 12.14 22.87
CA SER A 85 -3.46 11.66 22.36
C SER A 85 -3.28 10.79 21.11
N TYR A 86 -4.21 9.86 20.93
CA TYR A 86 -4.22 8.91 19.82
C TYR A 86 -5.50 9.05 19.01
N MET A 87 -5.36 9.07 17.69
CA MET A 87 -6.47 8.94 16.75
C MET A 87 -6.61 7.50 16.31
N GLU A 88 -7.77 6.91 16.61
CA GLU A 88 -8.12 5.58 16.12
C GLU A 88 -8.05 5.48 14.59
N PRO A 89 -7.68 4.32 14.02
CA PRO A 89 -7.54 4.16 12.59
C PRO A 89 -8.84 4.47 11.85
N ARG A 90 -8.74 5.28 10.79
CA ARG A 90 -9.82 5.47 9.82
C ARG A 90 -9.43 4.79 8.51
N SER A 91 -10.35 4.03 7.95
CA SER A 91 -10.11 3.21 6.76
C SER A 91 -11.03 3.58 5.61
N PHE A 92 -10.53 3.42 4.40
CA PHE A 92 -11.33 3.38 3.18
C PHE A 92 -10.85 2.23 2.29
N THR A 93 -11.76 1.70 1.47
CA THR A 93 -11.48 0.60 0.56
C THR A 93 -11.91 1.00 -0.83
N ILE A 94 -11.04 0.76 -1.81
CA ILE A 94 -11.28 0.98 -3.23
C ILE A 94 -10.99 -0.31 -4.01
N PRO A 95 -11.53 -0.48 -5.23
CA PRO A 95 -11.06 -1.52 -6.13
C PRO A 95 -9.57 -1.35 -6.43
N LEU A 96 -8.81 -2.45 -6.46
CA LEU A 96 -7.40 -2.47 -6.83
C LEU A 96 -7.28 -2.50 -8.35
N LYS A 97 -7.53 -1.34 -8.97
CA LYS A 97 -7.43 -1.15 -10.41
C LYS A 97 -6.89 0.22 -10.75
N THR A 98 -6.44 0.40 -11.98
CA THR A 98 -6.10 1.72 -12.49
C THR A 98 -7.32 2.65 -12.44
N ILE A 99 -7.21 3.75 -11.70
CA ILE A 99 -8.30 4.68 -11.45
C ILE A 99 -7.77 6.08 -11.13
N SER A 100 -8.47 7.10 -11.63
CA SER A 100 -8.37 8.48 -11.13
C SER A 100 -9.33 8.62 -9.95
N ILE A 101 -8.81 8.76 -8.74
CA ILE A 101 -9.63 8.91 -7.53
C ILE A 101 -10.24 10.32 -7.50
N ASN A 102 -9.43 11.33 -7.87
CA ASN A 102 -9.82 12.70 -8.13
C ASN A 102 -8.71 13.40 -8.92
N ASP A 103 -8.84 14.72 -9.17
CA ASP A 103 -7.88 15.51 -9.93
C ASP A 103 -6.46 15.56 -9.30
N ALA A 104 -6.32 15.20 -8.02
CA ALA A 104 -5.08 15.22 -7.26
C ALA A 104 -4.55 13.81 -6.91
N ALA A 105 -5.15 12.76 -7.47
CA ALA A 105 -4.91 11.38 -7.03
C ALA A 105 -5.11 10.35 -8.14
N HIS A 106 -4.02 9.78 -8.65
CA HIS A 106 -4.09 8.71 -9.65
C HIS A 106 -3.41 7.44 -9.13
N PHE A 107 -4.12 6.33 -9.26
CA PHE A 107 -3.60 5.00 -9.01
C PHE A 107 -3.44 4.28 -10.34
N VAL A 108 -2.24 3.85 -10.68
CA VAL A 108 -1.90 3.27 -11.98
C VAL A 108 -1.19 1.93 -11.80
N ILE A 109 -1.58 0.95 -12.59
CA ILE A 109 -0.91 -0.35 -12.68
C ILE A 109 -0.22 -0.46 -14.03
N ARG A 110 1.04 -0.92 -14.05
CA ARG A 110 1.76 -1.23 -15.29
C ARG A 110 2.19 -2.69 -15.33
N ASP A 111 2.11 -3.30 -16.51
CA ASP A 111 2.61 -4.65 -16.77
C ASP A 111 4.16 -4.69 -16.81
N SER A 112 4.71 -5.87 -17.09
CA SER A 112 6.16 -6.07 -17.18
C SER A 112 6.84 -5.28 -18.30
N ASN A 113 6.08 -4.79 -19.28
CA ASN A 113 6.55 -3.98 -20.39
C ASN A 113 6.45 -2.47 -20.09
N GLY A 114 5.89 -2.11 -18.93
CA GLY A 114 5.59 -0.72 -18.57
C GLY A 114 4.30 -0.20 -19.18
N THR A 115 3.48 -1.05 -19.80
CA THR A 115 2.19 -0.66 -20.37
C THR A 115 1.17 -0.51 -19.24
N GLN A 116 0.44 0.60 -19.23
CA GLN A 116 -0.67 0.78 -18.30
C GLN A 116 -1.76 -0.26 -18.57
N VAL A 117 -2.22 -0.92 -17.51
CA VAL A 117 -3.27 -1.95 -17.53
C VAL A 117 -4.29 -1.67 -16.43
N ASP A 118 -5.51 -2.17 -16.57
CA ASP A 118 -6.56 -1.89 -15.59
C ASP A 118 -6.38 -2.68 -14.29
N TYR A 119 -5.92 -3.93 -14.37
CA TYR A 119 -5.80 -4.82 -13.21
C TYR A 119 -4.38 -5.36 -13.08
N LEU A 120 -4.04 -5.87 -11.89
CA LEU A 120 -2.78 -6.53 -11.66
C LEU A 120 -2.63 -7.74 -12.60
N PRO A 121 -1.52 -7.86 -13.37
CA PRO A 121 -1.26 -9.06 -14.16
C PRO A 121 -1.12 -10.30 -13.28
N SER A 122 -1.69 -11.41 -13.73
CA SER A 122 -1.59 -12.75 -13.13
C SER A 122 -0.28 -13.47 -13.43
N SER A 123 0.69 -12.78 -14.02
CA SER A 123 2.02 -13.33 -14.23
C SER A 123 3.10 -12.26 -14.25
N GLY A 124 4.33 -12.69 -13.94
CA GLY A 124 5.52 -11.87 -14.06
C GLY A 124 5.58 -10.69 -13.10
N ARG A 125 6.36 -9.69 -13.51
CA ARG A 125 6.54 -8.43 -12.79
C ARG A 125 5.44 -7.44 -13.17
N SER A 126 5.06 -6.60 -12.21
CA SER A 126 4.22 -5.45 -12.48
C SER A 126 4.58 -4.32 -11.52
N ASP A 127 4.19 -3.12 -11.90
CA ASP A 127 4.36 -1.92 -11.10
C ASP A 127 2.99 -1.39 -10.65
N VAL A 128 2.93 -0.83 -9.45
CA VAL A 128 1.82 -0.04 -8.92
C VAL A 128 2.35 1.35 -8.60
N LEU A 129 1.68 2.37 -9.09
CA LEU A 129 2.02 3.78 -8.92
C LEU A 129 0.86 4.51 -8.28
N LEU A 130 1.16 5.39 -7.34
CA LEU A 130 0.22 6.36 -6.80
C LEU A 130 0.88 7.73 -6.84
N ASP A 131 0.21 8.71 -7.41
CA ASP A 131 0.45 10.11 -7.09
C ASP A 131 -0.65 10.61 -6.17
N PHE A 132 -0.27 11.33 -5.11
CA PHE A 132 -1.24 11.86 -4.17
C PHE A 132 -0.70 13.09 -3.45
N GLN A 133 -1.60 13.89 -2.92
CA GLN A 133 -1.32 14.96 -1.98
C GLN A 133 -2.17 14.74 -0.74
N ILE A 134 -1.57 14.79 0.44
CA ILE A 134 -2.32 14.80 1.71
C ILE A 134 -2.52 16.26 2.13
N PRO A 135 -3.76 16.78 2.13
CA PRO A 135 -4.01 18.16 2.52
C PRO A 135 -3.80 18.37 4.02
N THR A 136 -3.04 19.40 4.39
CA THR A 136 -2.72 19.71 5.81
C THR A 136 -3.96 20.04 6.63
N MET A 137 -5.01 20.60 6.01
CA MET A 137 -6.31 20.88 6.63
C MET A 137 -7.02 19.64 7.19
N PHE A 138 -6.59 18.42 6.84
CA PHE A 138 -7.11 17.16 7.37
C PHE A 138 -6.18 16.50 8.40
N LEU A 139 -5.02 17.09 8.68
CA LEU A 139 -3.98 16.52 9.54
C LEU A 139 -3.79 17.38 10.79
N LYS A 140 -3.65 16.71 11.93
CA LYS A 140 -2.98 17.25 13.11
C LYS A 140 -1.52 16.80 13.10
N SER A 141 -0.59 17.69 13.44
CA SER A 141 0.85 17.36 13.47
C SER A 141 1.14 16.21 14.44
N GLY A 142 1.86 15.20 13.98
CA GLY A 142 2.17 14.02 14.79
C GLY A 142 2.79 12.86 14.02
N MET A 143 2.94 11.73 14.70
CA MET A 143 3.37 10.47 14.11
C MET A 143 2.18 9.75 13.50
N TRP A 144 2.13 9.70 12.17
CA TRP A 144 1.08 9.03 11.42
C TRP A 144 1.53 7.64 10.98
N THR A 145 0.66 6.65 11.16
CA THR A 145 0.83 5.29 10.63
C THR A 145 -0.21 5.04 9.56
N PHE A 146 0.25 4.78 8.34
CA PHE A 146 -0.58 4.34 7.23
C PHE A 146 -0.38 2.85 7.04
N LYS A 147 -1.48 2.10 6.97
CA LYS A 147 -1.48 0.67 6.61
C LYS A 147 -2.19 0.51 5.28
N VAL A 148 -1.57 -0.25 4.38
CA VAL A 148 -2.18 -0.67 3.12
C VAL A 148 -2.36 -2.17 3.15
N ASP A 149 -3.54 -2.61 2.73
CA ASP A 149 -3.92 -4.01 2.68
C ASP A 149 -4.64 -4.28 1.36
N ALA A 150 -3.96 -4.98 0.45
CA ALA A 150 -4.48 -5.39 -0.84
C ALA A 150 -4.91 -6.86 -0.77
N ARG A 151 -6.15 -7.13 -1.20
CA ARG A 151 -6.78 -8.45 -1.11
C ARG A 151 -7.34 -8.88 -2.46
N LEU A 152 -7.18 -10.16 -2.76
CA LEU A 152 -7.82 -10.81 -3.91
C LEU A 152 -9.33 -10.89 -3.66
N GLY A 153 -10.14 -10.75 -4.72
CA GLY A 153 -11.59 -10.91 -4.65
C GLY A 153 -12.07 -12.36 -4.56
N ASP A 154 -11.25 -13.26 -4.02
CA ASP A 154 -11.59 -14.67 -3.82
C ASP A 154 -12.36 -14.87 -2.50
N LYS A 155 -12.87 -16.09 -2.29
CA LYS A 155 -13.67 -16.42 -1.09
C LYS A 155 -12.88 -16.28 0.21
N ASP A 156 -11.56 -16.46 0.14
CA ASP A 156 -10.67 -16.48 1.29
C ASP A 156 -10.07 -15.09 1.60
N ASN A 157 -10.34 -14.08 0.75
CA ASN A 157 -9.78 -12.74 0.86
C ASN A 157 -8.25 -12.79 0.95
N THR A 158 -7.65 -13.53 0.01
CA THR A 158 -6.22 -13.83 -0.01
C THR A 158 -5.40 -12.54 -0.04
N CYS A 159 -4.39 -12.43 0.84
CA CYS A 159 -3.53 -11.27 0.89
C CYS A 159 -2.65 -11.18 -0.36
N LEU A 160 -2.82 -10.12 -1.15
CA LEU A 160 -1.93 -9.80 -2.26
C LEU A 160 -0.64 -9.20 -1.72
N PHE A 161 -0.76 -8.11 -0.97
CA PHE A 161 0.31 -7.52 -0.18
C PHE A 161 -0.27 -6.69 0.97
N ALA A 162 0.46 -6.61 2.07
CA ALA A 162 0.12 -5.75 3.20
C ALA A 162 1.38 -5.16 3.82
N MET A 163 1.36 -3.86 4.08
CA MET A 163 2.50 -3.14 4.64
C MET A 163 2.03 -1.90 5.39
N SER A 164 2.88 -1.38 6.26
CA SER A 164 2.63 -0.12 6.95
C SER A 164 3.83 0.80 6.87
N LEU A 165 3.57 2.10 6.89
CA LEU A 165 4.56 3.17 6.93
C LEU A 165 4.20 4.09 8.08
N THR A 166 5.17 4.34 8.96
CA THR A 166 5.01 5.31 10.05
C THR A 166 5.98 6.45 9.86
N GLN A 167 5.49 7.69 9.87
CA GLN A 167 6.33 8.87 9.78
C GLN A 167 5.68 10.06 10.48
N TRP A 168 6.49 11.08 10.78
CA TRP A 168 5.96 12.37 11.19
C TRP A 168 5.30 13.07 9.98
N LEU A 169 4.17 13.72 10.21
CA LEU A 169 3.56 14.67 9.27
C LEU A 169 3.21 15.95 10.01
N ASP A 170 3.52 17.07 9.37
CA ASP A 170 3.04 18.38 9.81
C ASP A 170 1.63 18.61 9.26
N GLY A 171 0.75 19.12 10.11
CA GLY A 171 -0.65 19.44 9.81
C GLY A 171 -1.08 20.77 10.42
N GLU A 172 -2.32 21.16 10.15
CA GLU A 172 -2.88 22.46 10.56
C GLU A 172 -4.01 22.36 11.61
N ILE A 173 -4.38 21.15 12.04
CA ILE A 173 -5.41 20.90 13.08
C ILE A 173 -4.80 20.87 14.48
#